data_AF-A0A1Z9H0S8-F1
#
_entry.id   AF-A0A1Z9H0S8-F1
#
_cell.length_a   1.000
_cell.length_b   1.000
_cell.length_c   1.000
_cell.angle_alpha   90.00
_cell.angle_beta   90.00
_cell.angle_gamma   90.00
#
_symmetry.space_group_name_H-M   'P 1'
#
loop_
_entity.id
_entity.type
_entity.pdbx_description
1 polymer ?
#
loop_
_entity_poly.entity_id
_entity_poly.type
_entity_poly.pdbx_seq_one_letter_code
_entity_poly.pdbx_strand_id
1 'polypeptide(L)'
;MAVRINGAARGGEFISSNLQFYIMYTNIDITQTNNYQNATQKDFDSIVQMIAMFSQVIISNDPVNVSDLNANGAPTLTGAGHIFKFAVEHPDVFTESGSPIGKLINSMDGVILNGGTIATTGSINLEFTQSETL
;
A
#
# COMPACT_ATOMS: atom_id res chain seq x y z
N MET A 1 -16.69 6.37 26.33
CA MET A 1 -17.98 7.06 26.04
C MET A 1 -18.32 6.77 24.58
N ALA A 2 -19.30 5.90 24.31
CA ALA A 2 -19.64 5.51 22.94
C ALA A 2 -20.58 6.55 22.32
N VAL A 3 -20.14 7.20 21.24
CA VAL A 3 -20.98 8.09 20.45
C VAL A 3 -22.01 7.24 19.70
N ARG A 4 -23.30 7.49 19.92
CA ARG A 4 -24.38 6.86 19.16
C ARG A 4 -24.61 7.65 17.88
N ILE A 5 -24.31 7.05 16.73
CA ILE A 5 -24.60 7.63 15.42
C ILE A 5 -26.02 7.22 15.04
N ASN A 6 -26.97 8.14 15.19
CA ASN A 6 -28.34 7.96 14.70
C ASN A 6 -28.37 8.19 13.18
N GLY A 7 -28.62 7.12 12.42
CA GLY A 7 -29.57 7.08 11.30
C GLY A 7 -29.42 8.05 10.11
N ALA A 8 -28.33 8.80 9.98
CA ALA A 8 -28.02 9.58 8.79
C ALA A 8 -26.56 9.36 8.40
N ALA A 9 -26.32 8.62 7.32
CA ALA A 9 -24.99 8.47 6.75
C ALA A 9 -24.52 9.86 6.26
N ARG A 10 -23.55 10.45 6.95
CA ARG A 10 -22.83 11.64 6.49
C ARG A 10 -21.37 11.22 6.29
N GLY A 11 -20.72 11.75 5.26
CA GLY A 11 -19.26 11.64 5.16
C GLY A 11 -18.63 12.32 6.37
N GLY A 12 -17.84 11.57 7.13
CA GLY A 12 -17.10 12.07 8.29
C GLY A 12 -15.67 11.55 8.22
N GLU A 13 -14.71 12.42 8.46
CA GLU A 13 -13.30 12.06 8.59
C GLU A 13 -13.06 11.65 10.05
N PHE A 14 -12.97 10.34 10.29
CA PHE A 14 -12.72 9.79 11.62
C PHE A 14 -11.31 9.22 11.70
N ILE A 15 -10.29 10.06 11.84
CA ILE A 15 -8.93 9.56 12.06
C ILE A 15 -8.87 8.91 13.46
N SER A 16 -8.85 7.58 13.47
CA SER A 16 -8.74 6.75 14.66
C SER A 16 -7.36 6.86 15.32
N SER A 17 -7.28 6.75 16.65
CA SER A 17 -6.02 6.79 17.41
C SER A 17 -5.10 5.57 17.19
N ASN A 18 -5.54 4.57 16.42
CA ASN A 18 -4.87 3.27 16.25
C ASN A 18 -4.39 3.05 14.81
N LEU A 19 -3.76 4.06 14.20
CA LEU A 19 -3.20 3.92 12.86
C LEU A 19 -2.01 2.95 12.86
N GLN A 20 -1.96 2.05 11.88
CA GLN A 20 -0.77 1.29 11.54
C GLN A 20 -0.21 1.76 10.20
N PHE A 21 1.11 1.88 10.12
CA PHE A 21 1.81 2.40 8.96
C PHE A 21 2.51 1.28 8.20
N TYR A 22 2.51 1.41 6.88
CA TYR A 22 3.11 0.45 5.97
C TYR A 22 3.87 1.18 4.87
N ILE A 23 4.96 0.56 4.45
CA ILE A 23 5.76 1.02 3.32
C ILE A 23 5.74 -0.10 2.28
N MET A 24 5.40 0.27 1.05
CA MET A 24 5.48 -0.57 -0.12
C MET A 24 6.67 -0.12 -0.98
N TYR A 25 7.45 -1.09 -1.43
CA TYR A 25 8.57 -0.90 -2.35
C TYR A 25 8.27 -1.68 -3.63
N THR A 26 8.51 -1.09 -4.80
CA THR A 26 8.31 -1.82 -6.06
C THR A 26 9.21 -1.32 -7.19
N ASN A 27 9.59 -2.23 -8.10
CA ASN A 27 10.21 -1.87 -9.38
C ASN A 27 9.18 -1.61 -10.49
N ILE A 28 7.89 -1.85 -10.25
CA ILE A 28 6.82 -1.54 -11.20
C ILE A 28 6.63 -0.02 -11.21
N ASP A 29 6.54 0.56 -12.41
CA ASP A 29 6.30 2.00 -12.56
C ASP A 29 4.86 2.35 -12.16
N ILE A 30 4.74 3.04 -11.03
CA ILE A 30 3.48 3.48 -10.43
C ILE A 30 3.41 5.01 -10.38
N THR A 31 4.08 5.68 -11.33
CA THR A 31 4.12 7.15 -11.38
C THR A 31 2.70 7.73 -11.43
N GLN A 32 2.40 8.60 -10.47
CA GLN A 32 1.18 9.40 -10.46
C GLN A 32 1.29 10.48 -11.54
N THR A 33 0.31 10.53 -12.44
CA THR A 33 0.32 11.44 -13.62
C THR A 33 -0.90 12.33 -13.70
N ASN A 34 -1.90 12.16 -12.84
CA ASN A 34 -3.23 12.79 -12.92
C ASN A 34 -4.01 12.48 -14.21
N ASN A 35 -3.52 11.55 -15.05
CA ASN A 35 -4.19 11.11 -16.26
C ASN A 35 -4.72 9.68 -16.07
N TYR A 36 -6.03 9.54 -15.89
CA TYR A 36 -6.69 8.24 -15.69
C TYR A 36 -6.54 7.26 -16.87
N GLN A 37 -6.09 7.73 -18.03
CA GLN A 37 -5.80 6.85 -19.17
C GLN A 37 -4.35 6.33 -19.15
N ASN A 38 -3.45 6.95 -18.38
CA ASN A 38 -2.06 6.54 -18.27
C ASN A 38 -1.95 5.18 -17.54
N ALA A 39 -1.12 4.28 -18.07
CA ALA A 39 -0.92 2.94 -17.53
C ALA A 39 -0.38 2.96 -16.09
N THR A 40 0.60 3.82 -15.79
CA THR A 40 1.23 3.90 -14.46
C THR A 40 0.25 4.46 -13.42
N GLN A 41 -0.63 5.39 -13.83
CA GLN A 41 -1.71 5.89 -12.97
C GLN A 41 -2.70 4.78 -12.63
N LYS A 42 -3.13 3.99 -13.63
CA LYS A 42 -4.05 2.86 -13.41
C LYS A 42 -3.44 1.79 -12.51
N ASP A 43 -2.14 1.54 -12.65
CA ASP A 43 -1.43 0.55 -11.83
C ASP A 43 -1.35 1.01 -10.37
N PHE A 44 -1.02 2.29 -10.13
CA PHE A 44 -1.08 2.87 -8.79
C PHE A 44 -2.49 2.80 -8.19
N ASP A 45 -3.52 3.22 -8.94
CA ASP A 45 -4.90 3.20 -8.48
C ASP A 45 -5.37 1.77 -8.17
N SER A 46 -4.92 0.77 -8.94
CA SER A 46 -5.23 -0.64 -8.73
C SER A 46 -4.60 -1.19 -7.44
N ILE A 47 -3.33 -0.85 -7.19
CA ILE A 47 -2.64 -1.22 -5.95
C ILE A 47 -3.35 -0.62 -4.74
N VAL A 48 -3.69 0.68 -4.79
CA VAL A 48 -4.42 1.35 -3.71
C VAL A 48 -5.76 0.66 -3.46
N GLN A 49 -6.50 0.31 -4.51
CA GLN A 49 -7.76 -0.42 -4.39
C GLN A 49 -7.59 -1.79 -3.73
N MET A 50 -6.55 -2.53 -4.09
CA MET A 50 -6.26 -3.84 -3.50
C MET A 50 -5.96 -3.74 -2.00
N ILE A 51 -5.18 -2.72 -1.57
CA ILE A 51 -4.96 -2.44 -0.15
C ILE A 51 -6.30 -2.09 0.53
N ALA A 52 -7.11 -1.26 -0.14
CA ALA A 52 -8.39 -0.78 0.38
C ALA A 52 -9.48 -1.86 0.50
N MET A 53 -9.30 -3.05 -0.08
CA MET A 53 -10.23 -4.17 0.11
C MET A 53 -10.23 -4.68 1.55
N PHE A 54 -9.12 -4.50 2.28
CA PHE A 54 -8.97 -5.02 3.64
C PHE A 54 -9.24 -3.96 4.71
N SER A 55 -8.97 -2.68 4.44
CA SER A 55 -9.13 -1.59 5.40
C SER A 55 -9.28 -0.24 4.73
N GLN A 56 -9.75 0.76 5.48
CA GLN A 56 -9.71 2.14 5.04
C GLN A 56 -8.27 2.64 4.99
N VAL A 57 -7.81 2.98 3.78
CA VAL A 57 -6.45 3.46 3.52
C VAL A 57 -6.39 4.98 3.65
N ILE A 58 -5.40 5.46 4.40
CA ILE A 58 -5.03 6.86 4.48
C ILE A 58 -3.75 7.05 3.66
N ILE A 59 -3.85 7.86 2.61
CA ILE A 59 -2.75 8.17 1.70
C ILE A 59 -2.15 9.50 2.12
N SER A 60 -0.86 9.50 2.48
CA SER A 60 -0.17 10.72 2.93
C SER A 60 0.66 11.37 1.83
N ASN A 61 1.10 10.63 0.82
CA ASN A 61 1.93 11.12 -0.27
C ASN A 61 1.72 10.29 -1.55
N ASP A 62 2.07 10.87 -2.69
CA ASP A 62 2.21 10.14 -3.94
C ASP A 62 3.44 9.21 -3.88
N PRO A 63 3.49 8.15 -4.72
CA PRO A 63 4.67 7.30 -4.84
C PRO A 63 5.94 8.10 -5.17
N VAL A 64 7.00 7.88 -4.39
CA VAL A 64 8.29 8.55 -4.55
C VAL A 64 9.23 7.64 -5.33
N ASN A 65 9.74 8.13 -6.46
CA ASN A 65 10.79 7.44 -7.20
C ASN A 65 12.15 7.65 -6.50
N VAL A 66 12.91 6.58 -6.32
CA VAL A 66 14.24 6.59 -5.73
C VAL A 66 15.23 5.88 -6.65
N SER A 67 16.50 6.30 -6.61
CA SER A 67 17.56 5.68 -7.41
C SER A 67 18.00 4.31 -6.88
N ASP A 68 17.74 4.03 -5.60
CA ASP A 68 18.06 2.76 -4.97
C ASP A 68 17.05 2.44 -3.84
N LEU A 69 16.29 1.36 -3.99
CA LEU A 69 15.29 0.93 -3.03
C LEU A 69 15.89 0.43 -1.72
N ASN A 70 17.02 -0.29 -1.77
CA ASN A 70 17.65 -0.88 -0.59
C ASN A 70 18.23 0.21 0.33
N ALA A 71 18.88 1.21 -0.27
CA ALA A 71 19.36 2.40 0.43
C ALA A 71 18.22 3.20 1.11
N ASN A 72 16.97 2.98 0.69
CA ASN A 72 15.78 3.59 1.25
C ASN A 72 14.91 2.63 2.07
N GLY A 73 15.46 1.48 2.50
CA GLY A 73 14.84 0.60 3.49
C GLY A 73 14.09 -0.60 2.93
N ALA A 74 14.13 -0.84 1.60
CA ALA A 74 13.57 -2.06 1.02
C ALA A 74 14.32 -3.31 1.54
N PRO A 75 13.60 -4.34 2.05
CA PRO A 75 14.22 -5.55 2.57
C PRO A 75 15.14 -6.29 1.59
N THR A 76 14.73 -6.42 0.33
CA THR A 76 15.44 -7.22 -0.67
C THR A 76 15.58 -6.53 -2.03
N LEU A 77 14.69 -5.61 -2.38
CA LEU A 77 14.75 -4.90 -3.65
C LEU A 77 15.93 -3.91 -3.68
N THR A 78 16.65 -3.90 -4.81
CA THR A 78 17.80 -3.00 -5.06
C THR A 78 17.58 -2.21 -6.35
N GLY A 79 18.35 -1.14 -6.55
CA GLY A 79 18.24 -0.30 -7.75
C GLY A 79 16.99 0.58 -7.77
N ALA A 80 16.72 1.22 -8.90
CA ALA A 80 15.67 2.22 -9.01
C ALA A 80 14.25 1.63 -8.87
N GLY A 81 13.35 2.41 -8.28
CA GLY A 81 11.96 2.02 -8.12
C GLY A 81 11.15 3.02 -7.31
N HIS A 82 9.98 2.60 -6.85
CA HIS A 82 9.01 3.44 -6.16
C HIS A 82 8.80 3.02 -4.71
N ILE A 83 8.61 4.01 -3.85
CA ILE A 83 8.22 3.86 -2.45
C ILE A 83 6.86 4.51 -2.26
N PHE A 84 5.93 3.77 -1.69
CA PHE A 84 4.61 4.29 -1.34
C PHE A 84 4.32 4.03 0.13
N LYS A 85 3.92 5.07 0.86
CA LYS A 85 3.63 5.00 2.29
C LYS A 85 2.14 5.21 2.53
N PHE A 86 1.56 4.34 3.33
CA PHE A 86 0.15 4.41 3.65
C PHE A 86 -0.11 4.01 5.11
N ALA A 87 -1.25 4.44 5.62
CA ALA A 87 -1.74 4.04 6.94
C ALA A 87 -3.14 3.41 6.85
N VAL A 88 -3.52 2.67 7.88
CA VAL A 88 -4.85 2.04 8.01
C VAL A 88 -5.41 2.19 9.42
N GLU A 89 -6.73 2.30 9.55
CA GLU A 89 -7.42 2.62 10.83
C GLU A 89 -7.66 1.42 11.77
N HIS A 90 -7.31 0.21 11.32
CA HIS A 90 -7.49 -1.02 12.09
C HIS A 90 -6.16 -1.73 12.32
N PRO A 91 -5.79 -2.02 13.57
CA PRO A 91 -4.59 -2.78 13.84
C PRO A 91 -4.73 -4.22 13.33
N ASP A 92 -3.60 -4.76 12.88
CA ASP A 92 -3.39 -6.15 12.48
C ASP A 92 -4.26 -6.61 11.31
N VAL A 93 -4.77 -5.66 10.52
CA VAL A 93 -5.67 -5.95 9.41
C VAL A 93 -5.01 -6.79 8.32
N PHE A 94 -3.69 -6.62 8.13
CA PHE A 94 -2.90 -7.41 7.18
C PHE A 94 -2.18 -8.60 7.81
N THR A 95 -2.36 -8.82 9.13
CA THR A 95 -1.71 -9.91 9.82
C THR A 95 -2.28 -11.25 9.36
N GLU A 96 -1.39 -12.13 8.89
CA GLU A 96 -1.75 -13.48 8.47
C GLU A 96 -0.55 -14.41 8.67
N SER A 97 -0.81 -15.61 9.21
CA SER A 97 0.23 -16.62 9.47
C SER A 97 1.44 -16.11 10.28
N GLY A 98 1.21 -15.16 11.19
CA GLY A 98 2.25 -14.56 12.04
C GLY A 98 3.06 -13.44 11.39
N SER A 99 2.78 -13.08 10.13
CA SER A 99 3.39 -11.93 9.45
C SER A 99 2.46 -10.72 9.50
N PRO A 100 2.92 -9.52 9.89
CA PRO A 100 2.09 -8.30 9.93
C PRO A 100 1.65 -7.79 8.54
N ILE A 101 2.19 -8.37 7.47
CA ILE A 101 1.93 -8.04 6.08
C ILE A 101 1.45 -9.26 5.27
N GLY A 102 1.11 -10.36 5.94
CA GLY A 102 0.82 -11.64 5.29
C GLY A 102 -0.31 -11.57 4.26
N LYS A 103 -1.39 -10.82 4.56
CA LYS A 103 -2.49 -10.62 3.58
C LYS A 103 -2.04 -9.84 2.36
N LEU A 104 -1.18 -8.84 2.52
CA LEU A 104 -0.67 -8.05 1.40
C LEU A 104 0.18 -8.93 0.48
N ILE A 105 1.07 -9.75 1.04
CA ILE A 105 1.85 -10.73 0.26
C ILE A 105 0.90 -11.68 -0.50
N ASN A 106 0.04 -12.38 0.22
CA ASN A 106 -0.76 -13.46 -0.38
C ASN A 106 -1.83 -12.98 -1.37
N SER A 107 -2.39 -11.78 -1.17
CA SER A 107 -3.47 -11.27 -2.03
C SER A 107 -2.96 -10.56 -3.28
N MET A 108 -1.73 -10.04 -3.25
CA MET A 108 -1.18 -9.30 -4.38
C MET A 108 -0.29 -10.14 -5.28
N ASP A 109 0.27 -11.24 -4.79
CA ASP A 109 1.11 -12.14 -5.59
C ASP A 109 0.36 -12.65 -6.83
N GLY A 110 0.96 -12.51 -8.01
CA GLY A 110 0.41 -12.97 -9.28
C GLY A 110 -0.63 -12.04 -9.92
N VAL A 111 -0.97 -10.90 -9.31
CA VAL A 111 -1.89 -9.93 -9.92
C VAL A 111 -1.25 -9.25 -11.13
N ILE A 112 -1.99 -9.15 -12.23
CA ILE A 112 -1.52 -8.56 -13.49
C ILE A 112 -1.89 -7.08 -13.54
N LEU A 113 -0.87 -6.23 -13.60
CA LEU A 113 -0.94 -4.79 -13.86
C LEU A 113 -0.49 -4.49 -15.30
N ASN A 114 -0.61 -3.24 -15.74
CA ASN A 114 -0.11 -2.83 -17.06
C ASN A 114 1.42 -2.89 -17.13
N GLY A 115 2.09 -2.50 -16.05
CA GLY A 115 3.55 -2.50 -15.91
C GLY A 115 4.17 -3.87 -15.62
N GLY A 116 3.37 -4.91 -15.37
CA GLY A 116 3.86 -6.26 -15.14
C GLY A 116 2.98 -7.09 -14.19
N THR A 117 3.41 -8.31 -13.90
CA THR A 117 2.77 -9.15 -12.87
C THR A 117 3.44 -8.91 -11.53
N ILE A 118 2.66 -8.66 -10.49
CA ILE A 118 3.15 -8.49 -9.12
C ILE A 118 3.75 -9.83 -8.65
N ALA A 119 4.95 -9.75 -8.09
CA ALA A 119 5.63 -10.84 -7.40
C ALA A 119 6.07 -10.34 -6.02
N THR A 120 5.37 -10.82 -4.99
CA THR A 120 5.69 -10.63 -3.57
C THR A 120 6.46 -11.83 -3.01
N THR A 121 6.47 -12.95 -3.73
CA THR A 121 7.26 -14.14 -3.44
C THR A 121 8.15 -14.53 -4.61
N GLY A 122 9.23 -15.26 -4.36
CA GLY A 122 10.14 -15.72 -5.42
C GLY A 122 10.98 -14.59 -6.01
N SER A 123 10.78 -14.28 -7.30
CA SER A 123 11.44 -13.17 -8.00
C SER A 123 10.73 -11.85 -7.69
N ILE A 124 10.96 -11.36 -6.46
CA ILE A 124 10.26 -10.21 -5.89
C ILE A 124 10.45 -8.96 -6.76
N ASN A 125 9.34 -8.29 -7.05
CA ASN A 125 9.30 -6.94 -7.64
C ASN A 125 8.41 -5.97 -6.83
N LEU A 126 7.78 -6.46 -5.77
CA LEU A 126 6.97 -5.68 -4.85
C LEU A 126 7.07 -6.30 -3.45
N GLU A 127 7.45 -5.51 -2.45
CA GLU A 127 7.54 -5.96 -1.07
C GLU A 127 7.04 -4.90 -0.09
N PHE A 128 6.69 -5.34 1.11
CA PHE A 128 6.12 -4.48 2.16
C PHE A 128 6.94 -4.54 3.43
N THR A 129 6.89 -3.46 4.22
CA THR A 129 7.27 -3.46 5.63
C THR A 129 6.19 -2.77 6.45
N GLN A 130 5.99 -3.23 7.68
CA GLN A 130 5.27 -2.44 8.67
C GLN A 130 6.25 -1.41 9.26
N SER A 131 5.77 -0.18 9.46
CA SER A 131 6.55 0.91 10.06
C SER A 131 5.87 1.42 11.32
N GLU A 132 6.65 1.98 12.24
CA GLU A 132 6.13 2.67 13.42
C GLU A 132 5.70 4.11 13.10
N THR A 133 6.18 4.68 11.99
CA THR A 133 5.90 6.07 11.57
C THR A 133 5.88 6.23 10.04
N LEU A 134 5.32 7.35 9.56
CA LEU A 134 5.40 7.77 8.15
C LEU A 134 6.79 8.29 7.80
#